data_AF-A0A1V1SSI2-F1
#
_entry.id   AF-A0A1V1SSI2-F1
#
_cell.length_a   1.000
_cell.length_b   1.000
_cell.length_c   1.000
_cell.angle_alpha   90.00
_cell.angle_beta   90.00
_cell.angle_gamma   90.00
#
_symmetry.space_group_name_H-M   'P 1'
#
loop_
_entity.id
_entity.type
_entity.pdbx_description
1 polymer ?
#
loop_
_entity_poly.entity_id
_entity_poly.type
_entity_poly.pdbx_seq_one_letter_code
_entity_poly.pdbx_strand_id
1 'polypeptide(L)'
;MGSIWDDAGAIPPVLNPIKLQAYRDKDPDIVNAPEPKSGLTPLAKALLAGNASTVKLLLDNGASPDQKILDGRTPMYLAADASRERRRMVQLLLDKNPVTFDEEGPDWAQKNTPLMAAVKRDDPEVVKLLVERGADKEKKNSAGKTANDLVDESKPNSAAVRKALAIQASKGVGGLMTYIKLWVLPVLAYFGRFGPLADIFDAASRAFFGVRELGPLPGEDVSEPATAEDFKKNLDNMVARGGLEKFFPPDDPYVKQVAEKAAALKDDPNNLLNSPAQIDALAKLALYQPVVYCDDSGSMWNEDNGPGTNKGDRWNSQIDLVKKMTDITTRAVPNKGGCHLRFINRDTPENNHLDEPTIEQILNNYGRGTGWTPIGTNLRKHVLDQLVYKDLDDGTLIKRPLLVMCITDGFPTQERAMDGVTPGPEDANQNQDADRFRKEIRKCGQLLEAKDYKMETVRFSISRLGNITDWEDKAEADKFWDGLRSDDQIQDVLYMTEDILDEKYQMKKDQKDLEIWLLTTLLAPMQSLLNF
;
A
#
# COMPACT_ATOMS: atom_id res chain seq x y z
N MET A 1 -31.99 -18.42 14.02
CA MET A 1 -30.70 -17.74 13.78
C MET A 1 -29.68 -18.81 13.43
N GLY A 2 -28.89 -18.60 12.38
CA GLY A 2 -27.80 -19.52 12.01
C GLY A 2 -26.68 -19.52 13.07
N SER A 3 -25.67 -20.35 12.87
CA SER A 3 -24.46 -20.35 13.69
C SER A 3 -23.35 -19.52 13.03
N ILE A 4 -22.36 -19.06 13.81
CA ILE A 4 -21.20 -18.35 13.25
C ILE A 4 -20.45 -19.20 12.22
N TRP A 5 -20.41 -20.52 12.41
CA TRP A 5 -19.72 -21.45 11.51
C TRP A 5 -20.44 -21.59 10.17
N ASP A 6 -21.77 -21.65 10.20
CA ASP A 6 -22.58 -21.70 8.97
C ASP A 6 -22.48 -20.38 8.20
N ASP A 7 -22.59 -19.24 8.92
CA ASP A 7 -22.46 -17.92 8.30
C ASP A 7 -21.04 -17.68 7.75
N ALA A 8 -20.00 -18.17 8.43
CA ALA A 8 -18.62 -18.06 7.98
C ALA A 8 -18.30 -18.91 6.74
N GLY A 9 -18.95 -20.08 6.63
CA GLY A 9 -18.80 -21.00 5.50
C GLY A 9 -19.79 -20.77 4.35
N ALA A 10 -20.69 -19.80 4.46
CA ALA A 10 -21.75 -19.58 3.49
C ALA A 10 -21.24 -19.07 2.14
N ILE A 11 -21.92 -19.50 1.08
CA ILE A 11 -21.66 -19.08 -0.31
C ILE A 11 -23.01 -18.69 -0.92
N PRO A 12 -23.30 -17.39 -1.15
CA PRO A 12 -22.43 -16.23 -0.96
C PRO A 12 -22.14 -15.89 0.52
N PRO A 13 -21.13 -15.04 0.81
CA PRO A 13 -20.79 -14.61 2.17
C PRO A 13 -21.99 -13.97 2.89
N VAL A 14 -22.32 -14.44 4.08
CA VAL A 14 -23.42 -13.86 4.89
C VAL A 14 -23.03 -13.44 6.31
N LEU A 15 -21.78 -13.69 6.72
CA LEU A 15 -21.21 -13.16 7.96
C LEU A 15 -20.75 -11.71 7.71
N ASN A 16 -21.31 -10.78 8.48
CA ASN A 16 -20.97 -9.36 8.45
C ASN A 16 -20.70 -8.85 9.87
N PRO A 17 -20.19 -7.61 10.06
CA PRO A 17 -19.84 -7.10 11.38
C PRO A 17 -21.00 -7.14 12.39
N ILE A 18 -22.24 -6.86 11.95
CA ILE A 18 -23.43 -6.86 12.82
C ILE A 18 -23.70 -8.26 13.36
N LYS A 19 -23.71 -9.28 12.48
CA LYS A 19 -23.91 -10.66 12.90
C LYS A 19 -22.76 -11.17 13.76
N LEU A 20 -21.52 -10.83 13.40
CA LEU A 20 -20.33 -11.22 14.16
C LEU A 20 -20.40 -10.65 15.58
N GLN A 21 -20.76 -9.38 15.74
CA GLN A 21 -20.96 -8.76 17.05
C GLN A 21 -22.06 -9.48 17.84
N ALA A 22 -23.21 -9.78 17.20
CA ALA A 22 -24.30 -10.50 17.85
C ALA A 22 -23.93 -11.92 18.30
N TYR A 23 -22.96 -12.58 17.65
CA TYR A 23 -22.40 -13.84 18.13
C TYR A 23 -21.45 -13.62 19.32
N ARG A 24 -20.57 -12.62 19.26
CA ARG A 24 -19.62 -12.27 20.34
C ARG A 24 -20.31 -11.80 21.62
N ASP A 25 -21.45 -11.12 21.50
CA ASP A 25 -22.26 -10.71 22.66
C ASP A 25 -22.80 -11.92 23.44
N LYS A 26 -22.98 -13.06 22.78
CA LYS A 26 -23.43 -14.31 23.42
C LYS A 26 -22.26 -15.13 23.97
N ASP A 27 -21.14 -15.12 23.25
CA ASP A 27 -19.92 -15.82 23.60
C ASP A 27 -18.71 -15.04 23.04
N PRO A 28 -17.96 -14.31 23.89
CA PRO A 28 -16.84 -13.47 23.44
C PRO A 28 -15.73 -14.23 22.69
N ASP A 29 -15.56 -15.53 22.98
CA ASP A 29 -14.50 -16.36 22.43
C ASP A 29 -14.96 -17.17 21.20
N ILE A 30 -16.22 -17.01 20.77
CA ILE A 30 -16.84 -17.79 19.69
C ILE A 30 -16.08 -17.68 18.35
N VAL A 31 -15.32 -16.60 18.15
CA VAL A 31 -14.51 -16.37 16.95
C VAL A 31 -13.40 -17.42 16.76
N ASN A 32 -12.95 -18.04 17.85
CA ASN A 32 -11.94 -19.10 17.88
C ASN A 32 -12.52 -20.48 18.26
N ALA A 33 -13.80 -20.54 18.64
CA ALA A 33 -14.42 -21.78 19.08
C ALA A 33 -14.56 -22.78 17.91
N PRO A 34 -14.09 -24.03 18.06
CA PRO A 34 -14.32 -25.06 17.06
C PRO A 34 -15.79 -25.50 17.05
N GLU A 35 -16.36 -25.73 15.86
CA GLU A 35 -17.72 -26.24 15.71
C GLU A 35 -17.83 -27.63 16.37
N PRO A 36 -18.78 -27.88 17.28
CA PRO A 36 -18.85 -29.16 18.00
C PRO A 36 -18.93 -30.42 17.12
N LYS A 37 -19.49 -30.32 15.92
CA LYS A 37 -19.68 -31.46 15.01
C LYS A 37 -18.51 -31.70 14.07
N SER A 38 -17.87 -30.64 13.59
CA SER A 38 -16.83 -30.75 12.55
C SER A 38 -15.42 -30.44 13.06
N GLY A 39 -15.31 -29.77 14.22
CA GLY A 39 -14.03 -29.28 14.74
C GLY A 39 -13.46 -28.08 13.99
N LEU A 40 -14.20 -27.51 13.04
CA LEU A 40 -13.75 -26.36 12.26
C LEU A 40 -14.01 -25.05 13.02
N THR A 41 -13.02 -24.18 13.08
CA THR A 41 -13.21 -22.80 13.55
C THR A 41 -13.98 -21.98 12.50
N PRO A 42 -14.56 -20.82 12.87
CA PRO A 42 -15.14 -19.90 11.89
C PRO A 42 -14.14 -19.53 10.79
N LEU A 43 -12.87 -19.29 11.17
CA LEU A 43 -11.81 -18.98 10.22
C LEU A 43 -11.57 -20.14 9.24
N ALA A 44 -11.54 -21.38 9.73
CA ALA A 44 -11.37 -22.55 8.88
C ALA A 44 -12.53 -22.74 7.91
N LYS A 45 -13.78 -22.47 8.32
CA LYS A 45 -14.95 -22.49 7.43
C LYS A 45 -14.83 -21.46 6.31
N ALA A 46 -14.39 -20.24 6.64
CA ALA A 46 -14.19 -19.18 5.65
C ALA A 46 -13.05 -19.50 4.67
N LEU A 47 -11.94 -20.07 5.15
CA LEU A 47 -10.82 -20.53 4.33
C LEU A 47 -11.22 -21.66 3.37
N LEU A 48 -11.95 -22.66 3.87
CA LEU A 48 -12.45 -23.77 3.06
C LEU A 48 -13.48 -23.31 2.02
N ALA A 49 -14.31 -22.33 2.37
CA ALA A 49 -15.25 -21.71 1.44
C ALA A 49 -14.54 -20.84 0.39
N GLY A 50 -13.29 -20.42 0.61
CA GLY A 50 -12.56 -19.50 -0.26
C GLY A 50 -13.19 -18.11 -0.26
N ASN A 51 -13.42 -17.57 0.93
CA ASN A 51 -14.09 -16.29 1.15
C ASN A 51 -13.17 -15.35 1.92
N ALA A 52 -12.34 -14.62 1.17
CA ALA A 52 -11.32 -13.73 1.71
C ALA A 52 -11.92 -12.58 2.54
N SER A 53 -13.09 -12.07 2.19
CA SER A 53 -13.76 -11.00 2.93
C SER A 53 -14.16 -11.45 4.34
N THR A 54 -14.69 -12.66 4.47
CA THR A 54 -14.99 -13.23 5.79
C THR A 54 -13.74 -13.65 6.55
N VAL A 55 -12.69 -14.14 5.87
CA VAL A 55 -11.36 -14.37 6.48
C VAL A 55 -10.81 -13.08 7.09
N LYS A 56 -10.81 -11.98 6.32
CA LYS A 56 -10.38 -10.65 6.79
C LYS A 56 -11.19 -10.22 8.01
N LEU A 57 -12.52 -10.28 7.92
CA LEU A 57 -13.42 -9.91 9.01
C LEU A 57 -13.10 -10.68 10.30
N LEU A 58 -12.90 -12.00 10.21
CA LEU A 58 -12.60 -12.86 11.36
C LEU A 58 -11.21 -12.56 11.94
N LEU A 59 -10.17 -12.43 11.10
CA LEU A 59 -8.81 -12.11 11.54
C LEU A 59 -8.72 -10.72 12.19
N ASP A 60 -9.43 -9.73 11.65
CA ASP A 60 -9.51 -8.37 12.24
C ASP A 60 -10.28 -8.35 13.56
N ASN A 61 -11.06 -9.40 13.86
CA ASN A 61 -11.82 -9.56 15.10
C ASN A 61 -11.25 -10.65 16.01
N GLY A 62 -9.95 -10.96 15.88
CA GLY A 62 -9.24 -11.81 16.83
C GLY A 62 -9.31 -13.32 16.57
N ALA A 63 -9.72 -13.74 15.37
CA ALA A 63 -9.50 -15.13 14.95
C ALA A 63 -8.00 -15.44 14.89
N SER A 64 -7.59 -16.57 15.45
CA SER A 64 -6.19 -16.99 15.49
C SER A 64 -5.72 -17.47 14.10
N PRO A 65 -4.65 -16.88 13.54
CA PRO A 65 -4.07 -17.36 12.28
C PRO A 65 -3.26 -18.66 12.45
N ASP A 66 -3.09 -19.14 13.69
CA ASP A 66 -2.27 -20.31 14.04
C ASP A 66 -3.09 -21.52 14.52
N GLN A 67 -4.38 -21.34 14.82
CA GLN A 67 -5.19 -22.40 15.39
C GLN A 67 -5.48 -23.50 14.36
N LYS A 68 -4.85 -24.65 14.58
CA LYS A 68 -5.12 -25.87 13.80
C LYS A 68 -6.52 -26.39 14.04
N ILE A 69 -7.11 -26.93 12.99
CA ILE A 69 -8.34 -27.71 13.11
C ILE A 69 -8.04 -29.16 13.49
N LEU A 70 -9.07 -29.91 13.91
CA LEU A 70 -8.91 -31.26 14.47
C LEU A 70 -8.15 -32.24 13.58
N ASP A 71 -8.20 -32.07 12.26
CA ASP A 71 -7.51 -32.96 11.32
C ASP A 71 -6.03 -32.61 11.11
N GLY A 72 -5.50 -31.61 11.82
CA GLY A 72 -4.09 -31.21 11.81
C GLY A 72 -3.73 -30.12 10.81
N ARG A 73 -4.67 -29.64 9.96
CA ARG A 73 -4.40 -28.53 9.04
C ARG A 73 -4.29 -27.19 9.78
N THR A 74 -3.26 -26.40 9.46
CA THR A 74 -3.12 -24.99 9.88
C THR A 74 -3.98 -24.07 9.01
N PRO A 75 -4.33 -22.86 9.46
CA PRO A 75 -4.99 -21.87 8.62
C PRO A 75 -4.19 -21.57 7.34
N MET A 76 -2.86 -21.48 7.42
CA MET A 76 -2.01 -21.28 6.24
C MET A 76 -2.09 -22.44 5.24
N TYR A 77 -2.12 -23.68 5.72
CA TYR A 77 -2.33 -24.85 4.87
C TYR A 77 -3.69 -24.80 4.17
N LEU A 78 -4.76 -24.46 4.90
CA LEU A 78 -6.10 -24.33 4.34
C LEU A 78 -6.18 -23.24 3.27
N ALA A 79 -5.52 -22.09 3.49
CA ALA A 79 -5.46 -21.00 2.52
C ALA A 79 -4.70 -21.39 1.25
N ALA A 80 -3.54 -22.04 1.40
CA ALA A 80 -2.73 -22.51 0.29
C ALA A 80 -3.42 -23.62 -0.53
N ASP A 81 -4.30 -24.41 0.09
CA ASP A 81 -5.06 -25.49 -0.55
C ASP A 81 -6.46 -25.08 -1.03
N ALA A 82 -6.89 -23.83 -0.81
CA ALA A 82 -8.26 -23.42 -1.12
C ALA A 82 -8.55 -23.42 -2.65
N SER A 83 -9.82 -23.48 -3.03
CA SER A 83 -10.22 -23.56 -4.45
C SER A 83 -10.25 -22.20 -5.16
N ARG A 84 -10.42 -21.10 -4.43
CA ARG A 84 -10.54 -19.72 -4.93
C ARG A 84 -9.99 -18.74 -3.92
N GLU A 85 -9.64 -17.53 -4.38
CA GLU A 85 -9.10 -16.43 -3.56
C GLU A 85 -7.86 -16.80 -2.72
N ARG A 86 -7.13 -17.88 -3.08
CA ARG A 86 -5.99 -18.42 -2.32
C ARG A 86 -4.97 -17.34 -1.99
N ARG A 87 -4.51 -16.60 -3.00
CA ARG A 87 -3.53 -15.52 -2.84
C ARG A 87 -3.96 -14.51 -1.78
N ARG A 88 -5.19 -14.00 -1.86
CA ARG A 88 -5.72 -13.01 -0.92
C ARG A 88 -5.79 -13.58 0.50
N MET A 89 -6.24 -14.83 0.66
CA MET A 89 -6.30 -15.47 1.98
C MET A 89 -4.91 -15.76 2.56
N VAL A 90 -3.95 -16.18 1.74
CA VAL A 90 -2.55 -16.38 2.16
C VAL A 90 -1.94 -15.06 2.60
N GLN A 91 -2.15 -13.97 1.83
CA GLN A 91 -1.69 -12.64 2.22
C GLN A 91 -2.30 -12.20 3.55
N LEU A 92 -3.63 -12.27 3.70
CA LEU A 92 -4.33 -11.91 4.93
C LEU A 92 -3.82 -12.67 6.17
N LEU A 93 -3.50 -13.96 6.01
CA LEU A 93 -2.89 -14.74 7.08
C LEU A 93 -1.46 -14.29 7.35
N LEU A 94 -0.63 -14.13 6.31
CA LEU A 94 0.75 -13.67 6.44
C LEU A 94 0.85 -12.29 7.11
N ASP A 95 -0.13 -11.41 6.90
CA ASP A 95 -0.21 -10.09 7.54
C ASP A 95 -0.44 -10.18 9.06
N LYS A 96 -0.97 -11.30 9.56
CA LYS A 96 -1.06 -11.60 11.00
C LYS A 96 0.16 -12.33 11.56
N ASN A 97 1.21 -12.51 10.75
CA ASN A 97 2.49 -13.13 11.11
C ASN A 97 2.38 -14.48 11.86
N PRO A 98 1.67 -15.48 11.32
CA PRO A 98 1.48 -16.77 11.96
C PRO A 98 2.82 -17.49 12.15
N VAL A 99 3.04 -18.00 13.36
CA VAL A 99 4.23 -18.82 13.67
C VAL A 99 4.16 -20.19 12.98
N THR A 100 2.95 -20.63 12.60
CA THR A 100 2.69 -21.93 11.95
C THR A 100 2.68 -21.86 10.41
N PHE A 101 3.10 -20.74 9.80
CA PHE A 101 2.95 -20.51 8.36
C PHE A 101 3.71 -21.51 7.46
N ASP A 102 4.81 -22.09 7.94
CA ASP A 102 5.61 -23.11 7.24
C ASP A 102 5.55 -24.49 7.95
N GLU A 103 4.56 -24.68 8.82
CA GLU A 103 4.38 -25.94 9.52
C GLU A 103 3.84 -27.04 8.58
N GLU A 104 4.24 -28.28 8.82
CA GLU A 104 3.75 -29.43 8.07
C GLU A 104 2.24 -29.62 8.26
N GLY A 105 1.56 -29.92 7.16
CA GLY A 105 0.16 -30.35 7.16
C GLY A 105 -0.02 -31.77 7.72
N PRO A 106 -1.22 -32.33 7.61
CA PRO A 106 -1.56 -33.58 8.27
C PRO A 106 -0.98 -34.82 7.59
N ASP A 107 -0.92 -35.94 8.33
CA ASP A 107 -0.36 -37.21 7.88
C ASP A 107 -1.04 -37.75 6.62
N TRP A 108 -2.38 -37.66 6.54
CA TRP A 108 -3.15 -38.10 5.37
C TRP A 108 -2.80 -37.30 4.11
N ALA A 109 -2.31 -36.08 4.27
CA ALA A 109 -1.79 -35.24 3.20
C ALA A 109 -0.28 -35.40 3.00
N GLN A 110 0.31 -36.50 3.48
CA GLN A 110 1.75 -36.78 3.44
C GLN A 110 2.61 -35.76 4.19
N LYS A 111 2.06 -34.99 5.13
CA LYS A 111 2.78 -33.89 5.80
C LYS A 111 3.34 -32.83 4.85
N ASN A 112 2.61 -32.52 3.77
CA ASN A 112 3.01 -31.41 2.90
C ASN A 112 2.97 -30.08 3.67
N THR A 113 3.93 -29.19 3.45
CA THR A 113 3.85 -27.80 3.93
C THR A 113 2.83 -26.98 3.12
N PRO A 114 2.44 -25.78 3.58
CA PRO A 114 1.65 -24.85 2.77
C PRO A 114 2.30 -24.51 1.43
N LEU A 115 3.63 -24.41 1.37
CA LEU A 115 4.37 -24.23 0.11
C LEU A 115 4.13 -25.41 -0.84
N MET A 116 4.22 -26.64 -0.34
CA MET A 116 3.97 -27.85 -1.14
C MET A 116 2.51 -27.98 -1.58
N ALA A 117 1.56 -27.53 -0.74
CA ALA A 117 0.15 -27.46 -1.11
C ALA A 117 -0.07 -26.48 -2.28
N ALA A 118 0.55 -25.29 -2.22
CA ALA A 118 0.50 -24.30 -3.29
C ALA A 118 1.11 -24.82 -4.60
N VAL A 119 2.25 -25.55 -4.54
CA VAL A 119 2.84 -26.22 -5.71
C VAL A 119 1.88 -27.24 -6.31
N LYS A 120 1.25 -28.09 -5.48
CA LYS A 120 0.27 -29.07 -5.96
C LYS A 120 -0.96 -28.42 -6.60
N ARG A 121 -1.30 -27.19 -6.19
CA ARG A 121 -2.37 -26.37 -6.78
C ARG A 121 -1.98 -25.64 -8.06
N ASP A 122 -0.72 -25.74 -8.50
CA ASP A 122 -0.18 -25.05 -9.68
C ASP A 122 -0.38 -23.53 -9.63
N ASP A 123 -0.14 -22.96 -8.43
CA ASP A 123 -0.37 -21.55 -8.11
C ASP A 123 0.96 -20.79 -7.93
N PRO A 124 1.53 -20.22 -9.00
CA PRO A 124 2.84 -19.57 -8.94
C PRO A 124 2.86 -18.34 -8.04
N GLU A 125 1.72 -17.66 -7.88
CA GLU A 125 1.62 -16.43 -7.06
C GLU A 125 1.68 -16.76 -5.57
N VAL A 126 0.95 -17.78 -5.11
CA VAL A 126 1.03 -18.24 -3.72
C VAL A 126 2.41 -18.84 -3.42
N VAL A 127 2.99 -19.58 -4.37
CA VAL A 127 4.36 -20.10 -4.24
C VAL A 127 5.36 -18.97 -4.06
N LYS A 128 5.29 -17.92 -4.91
CA LYS A 128 6.13 -16.73 -4.80
C LYS A 128 5.99 -16.08 -3.42
N LEU A 129 4.76 -15.82 -2.95
CA LEU A 129 4.52 -15.21 -1.64
C LEU A 129 5.13 -16.02 -0.48
N LEU A 130 4.93 -17.34 -0.46
CA LEU A 130 5.46 -18.18 0.61
C LEU A 130 7.00 -18.26 0.57
N VAL A 131 7.61 -18.34 -0.63
CA VAL A 131 9.07 -18.33 -0.79
C VAL A 131 9.69 -17.01 -0.37
N GLU A 132 9.07 -15.88 -0.73
CA GLU A 132 9.50 -14.53 -0.32
C GLU A 132 9.40 -14.33 1.19
N ARG A 133 8.42 -14.98 1.85
CA ARG A 133 8.30 -15.03 3.32
C ARG A 133 9.20 -16.08 3.98
N GLY A 134 10.04 -16.76 3.22
CA GLY A 134 11.06 -17.67 3.74
C GLY A 134 10.57 -19.07 4.06
N ALA A 135 9.50 -19.56 3.42
CA ALA A 135 9.13 -20.96 3.50
C ALA A 135 10.29 -21.87 3.07
N ASP A 136 10.54 -22.94 3.82
CA ASP A 136 11.66 -23.83 3.57
C ASP A 136 11.39 -24.72 2.34
N LYS A 137 12.10 -24.43 1.25
CA LYS A 137 12.01 -25.14 -0.02
C LYS A 137 12.62 -26.55 0.04
N GLU A 138 13.52 -26.79 0.99
CA GLU A 138 14.28 -28.02 1.15
C GLU A 138 13.64 -28.98 2.18
N LYS A 139 12.63 -28.51 2.93
CA LYS A 139 11.84 -29.37 3.83
C LYS A 139 11.23 -30.51 3.04
N LYS A 140 11.32 -31.73 3.58
CA LYS A 140 10.80 -32.95 2.95
C LYS A 140 9.52 -33.38 3.62
N ASN A 141 8.53 -33.73 2.81
CA ASN A 141 7.31 -34.34 3.30
C ASN A 141 7.54 -35.81 3.73
N SER A 142 6.52 -36.49 4.23
CA SER A 142 6.64 -37.91 4.66
C SER A 142 6.98 -38.90 3.54
N ALA A 143 6.82 -38.51 2.26
CA ALA A 143 7.25 -39.29 1.10
C ALA A 143 8.69 -38.97 0.67
N GLY A 144 9.41 -38.13 1.42
CA GLY A 144 10.79 -37.72 1.13
C GLY A 144 10.92 -36.67 0.02
N LYS A 145 9.81 -36.04 -0.41
CA LYS A 145 9.77 -35.07 -1.50
C LYS A 145 9.82 -33.62 -1.00
N THR A 146 10.58 -32.78 -1.69
CA THR A 146 10.64 -31.31 -1.50
C THR A 146 9.53 -30.61 -2.30
N ALA A 147 9.39 -29.28 -2.15
CA ALA A 147 8.47 -28.50 -2.98
C ALA A 147 8.81 -28.59 -4.48
N ASN A 148 10.10 -28.61 -4.83
CA ASN A 148 10.55 -28.78 -6.22
C ASN A 148 10.20 -30.16 -6.80
N ASP A 149 10.25 -31.22 -5.99
CA ASP A 149 9.93 -32.60 -6.43
C ASP A 149 8.43 -32.83 -6.69
N LEU A 150 7.58 -31.89 -6.25
CA LEU A 150 6.13 -31.97 -6.37
C LEU A 150 5.58 -31.20 -7.58
N VAL A 151 6.43 -30.51 -8.34
CA VAL A 151 6.03 -29.84 -9.58
C VAL A 151 5.63 -30.89 -10.62
N ASP A 152 4.39 -30.81 -11.08
CA ASP A 152 3.83 -31.67 -12.11
C ASP A 152 3.94 -30.99 -13.48
N GLU A 153 4.94 -31.37 -14.27
CA GLU A 153 5.27 -30.75 -15.58
C GLU A 153 4.11 -30.75 -16.59
N SER A 154 3.08 -31.56 -16.38
CA SER A 154 1.91 -31.56 -17.27
C SER A 154 0.96 -30.39 -17.05
N LYS A 155 1.15 -29.63 -15.96
CA LYS A 155 0.28 -28.52 -15.57
C LYS A 155 0.67 -27.20 -16.22
N PRO A 156 -0.31 -26.32 -16.51
CA PRO A 156 -0.08 -25.12 -17.33
C PRO A 156 0.91 -24.13 -16.71
N ASN A 157 0.97 -24.01 -15.37
CA ASN A 157 1.83 -23.01 -14.72
C ASN A 157 3.15 -23.59 -14.20
N SER A 158 3.51 -24.83 -14.55
CA SER A 158 4.72 -25.52 -14.05
C SER A 158 5.99 -24.68 -14.18
N ALA A 159 6.19 -24.03 -15.34
CA ALA A 159 7.34 -23.16 -15.58
C ALA A 159 7.34 -21.92 -14.66
N ALA A 160 6.17 -21.31 -14.43
CA ALA A 160 6.03 -20.18 -13.53
C ALA A 160 6.23 -20.59 -12.06
N VAL A 161 5.73 -21.76 -11.67
CA VAL A 161 5.94 -22.34 -10.33
C VAL A 161 7.43 -22.63 -10.09
N ARG A 162 8.14 -23.20 -11.07
CA ARG A 162 9.60 -23.39 -10.99
C ARG A 162 10.33 -22.05 -10.85
N LYS A 163 9.94 -21.03 -11.61
CA LYS A 163 10.51 -19.68 -11.49
C LYS A 163 10.27 -19.10 -10.10
N ALA A 164 9.08 -19.26 -9.54
CA ALA A 164 8.75 -18.81 -8.19
C ALA A 164 9.54 -19.55 -7.09
N LEU A 165 9.73 -20.87 -7.22
CA LEU A 165 10.59 -21.65 -6.31
C LEU A 165 12.08 -21.30 -6.45
N ALA A 166 12.52 -20.87 -7.64
CA ALA A 166 13.89 -20.46 -7.90
C ALA A 166 14.24 -19.08 -7.31
N ILE A 167 13.25 -18.31 -6.84
CA ILE A 167 13.49 -17.06 -6.13
C ILE A 167 14.39 -17.39 -4.93
N GLN A 168 15.60 -16.83 -4.94
CA GLN A 168 16.42 -16.78 -3.74
C GLN A 168 15.67 -15.84 -2.82
N ALA A 169 15.18 -16.37 -1.70
CA ALA A 169 14.64 -15.53 -0.64
C ALA A 169 15.70 -14.47 -0.37
N SER A 170 15.41 -13.22 -0.72
CA SER A 170 16.24 -12.11 -0.32
C SER A 170 16.41 -12.22 1.20
N LYS A 171 17.64 -12.03 1.69
CA LYS A 171 17.88 -11.98 3.14
C LYS A 171 17.02 -10.94 3.89
N GLY A 172 16.26 -10.09 3.20
CA GLY A 172 15.08 -9.41 3.74
C GLY A 172 13.84 -10.11 3.19
N VAL A 173 13.09 -10.88 3.97
CA VAL A 173 12.09 -10.32 4.91
C VAL A 173 12.26 -10.85 6.35
N GLY A 174 13.09 -11.88 6.57
CA GLY A 174 13.39 -12.42 7.91
C GLY A 174 14.42 -11.60 8.73
N GLY A 175 15.24 -10.76 8.08
CA GLY A 175 16.21 -9.88 8.76
C GLY A 175 15.56 -8.72 9.52
N LEU A 176 14.39 -8.24 9.09
CA LEU A 176 13.73 -7.06 9.66
C LEU A 176 13.29 -7.30 11.12
N MET A 177 12.78 -8.49 11.42
CA MET A 177 12.29 -8.81 12.77
C MET A 177 13.40 -9.19 13.76
N THR A 178 14.53 -9.71 13.26
CA THR A 178 15.76 -9.89 14.07
C THR A 178 16.47 -8.55 14.30
N TYR A 179 16.42 -7.62 13.33
CA TYR A 179 16.90 -6.25 13.47
C TYR A 179 16.04 -5.44 14.46
N ILE A 180 14.71 -5.53 14.37
CA ILE A 180 13.77 -4.88 15.31
C ILE A 180 14.02 -5.35 16.75
N LYS A 181 14.27 -6.65 16.94
CA LYS A 181 14.53 -7.23 18.27
C LYS A 181 15.91 -6.89 18.84
N LEU A 182 16.95 -6.74 18.01
CA LEU A 182 18.33 -6.54 18.48
C LEU A 182 18.81 -5.08 18.47
N TRP A 183 18.19 -4.19 17.69
CA TRP A 183 18.67 -2.82 17.48
C TRP A 183 17.61 -1.72 17.68
N VAL A 184 16.35 -1.92 17.23
CA VAL A 184 15.28 -0.90 17.31
C VAL A 184 14.69 -0.76 18.72
N LEU A 185 14.34 -1.87 19.38
CA LEU A 185 13.75 -1.85 20.73
C LEU A 185 14.68 -1.26 21.82
N PRO A 186 16.01 -1.48 21.82
CA PRO A 186 16.94 -0.81 22.73
C PRO A 186 17.05 0.71 22.53
N VAL A 187 16.92 1.19 21.28
CA VAL A 187 16.96 2.62 20.92
C VAL A 187 15.67 3.32 21.33
N LEU A 188 14.51 2.68 21.17
CA LEU A 188 13.23 3.23 21.66
C LEU A 188 13.16 3.30 23.20
N ALA A 189 13.82 2.37 23.90
CA ALA A 189 13.98 2.45 25.36
C ALA A 189 14.88 3.63 25.80
N TYR A 190 15.80 4.08 24.95
CA TYR A 190 16.65 5.25 25.17
C TYR A 190 15.88 6.59 25.08
N PHE A 191 14.74 6.64 24.35
CA PHE A 191 13.89 7.82 24.18
C PHE A 191 12.83 8.05 25.29
N GLY A 192 12.76 7.19 26.31
CA GLY A 192 12.20 7.54 27.63
C GLY A 192 10.74 8.03 27.71
N ARG A 193 9.81 7.56 26.89
CA ARG A 193 8.39 7.98 26.95
C ARG A 193 7.41 6.81 27.01
N PHE A 194 7.11 6.35 28.22
CA PHE A 194 6.01 5.40 28.48
C PHE A 194 4.97 6.01 29.44
N GLY A 195 3.74 6.19 28.92
CA GLY A 195 2.47 6.40 29.65
C GLY A 195 1.79 7.76 29.41
N PRO A 196 0.46 7.90 29.60
CA PRO A 196 -0.67 7.02 29.26
C PRO A 196 -1.38 7.59 28.00
N LEU A 197 -0.99 7.12 26.82
CA LEU A 197 -1.62 7.44 25.53
C LEU A 197 -1.96 6.17 24.73
N ALA A 198 -1.97 5.03 25.41
CA ALA A 198 -2.20 3.71 24.81
C ALA A 198 -3.65 3.55 24.28
N ASP A 199 -4.60 4.35 24.74
CA ASP A 199 -6.02 4.22 24.38
C ASP A 199 -6.42 4.98 23.09
N ILE A 200 -5.51 5.75 22.49
CA ILE A 200 -5.71 6.44 21.19
C ILE A 200 -5.05 5.65 20.03
N PHE A 201 -4.28 4.62 20.35
CA PHE A 201 -3.51 3.82 19.40
C PHE A 201 -4.13 2.44 19.19
N ASP A 202 -5.39 2.36 18.74
CA ASP A 202 -6.08 1.06 18.63
C ASP A 202 -6.18 0.46 17.20
N ALA A 203 -6.13 -0.87 17.19
CA ALA A 203 -6.29 -1.87 16.12
C ALA A 203 -5.50 -1.71 14.81
N ALA A 204 -5.60 -0.58 14.10
CA ALA A 204 -4.89 -0.37 12.83
C ALA A 204 -3.38 -0.15 13.04
N SER A 205 -3.02 0.48 14.17
CA SER A 205 -1.63 0.75 14.51
C SER A 205 -0.82 -0.51 14.84
N ARG A 206 -1.44 -1.55 15.41
CA ARG A 206 -0.78 -2.81 15.75
C ARG A 206 -0.59 -3.74 14.55
N ALA A 207 -1.35 -3.54 13.46
CA ALA A 207 -1.17 -4.25 12.21
C ALA A 207 -0.26 -3.50 11.21
N PHE A 208 -0.13 -2.18 11.33
CA PHE A 208 0.56 -1.33 10.34
C PHE A 208 1.80 -0.59 10.86
N PHE A 209 1.91 -0.27 12.16
CA PHE A 209 3.16 0.24 12.75
C PHE A 209 4.04 -0.91 13.25
N GLY A 210 4.52 -1.73 12.31
CA GLY A 210 5.95 -1.98 12.33
C GLY A 210 6.59 -0.66 11.91
N VAL A 211 6.89 0.22 12.88
CA VAL A 211 7.74 1.40 12.63
C VAL A 211 9.04 0.84 12.09
N ARG A 212 9.15 0.80 10.77
CA ARG A 212 10.43 0.70 10.09
C ARG A 212 11.08 2.03 10.38
N GLU A 213 11.97 2.03 11.36
CA GLU A 213 12.91 3.13 11.51
C GLU A 213 13.49 3.40 10.11
N LEU A 214 13.37 4.65 9.67
CA LEU A 214 14.22 5.24 8.64
C LEU A 214 15.63 5.29 9.22
N GLY A 215 16.22 4.11 9.43
CA GLY A 215 17.58 3.91 9.89
C GLY A 215 18.39 3.45 8.70
N PRO A 216 19.61 3.97 8.51
CA PRO A 216 20.45 3.57 7.40
C PRO A 216 20.82 2.10 7.47
N LEU A 217 20.99 1.51 6.30
CA LEU A 217 21.47 0.15 6.18
C LEU A 217 22.90 0.07 6.75
N PRO A 218 23.19 -0.91 7.64
CA PRO A 218 24.49 -1.00 8.29
C PRO A 218 25.63 -1.12 7.27
N GLY A 219 26.48 -0.10 7.19
CA GLY A 219 27.75 -0.14 6.47
C GLY A 219 27.86 0.75 5.21
N GLU A 220 26.76 1.34 4.73
CA GLU A 220 26.78 2.20 3.53
C GLU A 220 26.34 3.65 3.82
N ASP A 221 25.15 3.83 4.39
CA ASP A 221 24.60 5.13 4.76
C ASP A 221 25.11 5.59 6.15
N VAL A 222 25.21 6.90 6.37
CA VAL A 222 25.54 7.53 7.66
C VAL A 222 24.32 7.49 8.57
N SER A 223 24.48 6.93 9.78
CA SER A 223 23.45 6.80 10.84
C SER A 223 22.80 8.09 11.29
N GLU A 224 23.62 9.10 11.52
CA GLU A 224 23.20 10.40 12.00
C GLU A 224 23.78 11.47 11.08
N PRO A 225 23.26 11.60 9.85
CA PRO A 225 23.80 12.55 8.90
C PRO A 225 23.61 13.97 9.44
N ALA A 226 24.69 14.76 9.41
CA ALA A 226 24.71 16.10 9.96
C ALA A 226 25.26 17.13 8.98
N THR A 227 26.21 16.76 8.12
CA THR A 227 26.78 17.65 7.11
C THR A 227 26.18 17.41 5.72
N ALA A 228 26.37 18.37 4.81
CA ALA A 228 26.00 18.20 3.42
C ALA A 228 26.71 16.99 2.79
N GLU A 229 27.95 16.66 3.20
CA GLU A 229 28.62 15.45 2.71
C GLU A 229 27.94 14.16 3.21
N ASP A 230 27.49 14.12 4.46
CA ASP A 230 26.77 12.96 5.00
C ASP A 230 25.47 12.70 4.23
N PHE A 231 24.65 13.75 4.05
CA PHE A 231 23.41 13.65 3.30
C PHE A 231 23.66 13.30 1.83
N LYS A 232 24.69 13.89 1.21
CA LYS A 232 25.05 13.57 -0.18
C LYS A 232 25.42 12.10 -0.30
N LYS A 233 26.20 11.55 0.64
CA LYS A 233 26.58 10.14 0.63
C LYS A 233 25.34 9.23 0.68
N ASN A 234 24.39 9.52 1.57
CA ASN A 234 23.15 8.75 1.67
C ASN A 234 22.30 8.85 0.39
N LEU A 235 22.25 10.03 -0.23
CA LEU A 235 21.55 10.23 -1.51
C LEU A 235 22.22 9.48 -2.65
N ASP A 236 23.54 9.55 -2.79
CA ASP A 236 24.30 8.81 -3.81
C ASP A 236 24.06 7.30 -3.67
N ASN A 237 24.08 6.77 -2.44
CA ASN A 237 23.78 5.37 -2.15
C ASN A 237 22.33 5.00 -2.55
N MET A 238 21.35 5.86 -2.25
CA MET A 238 19.96 5.65 -2.67
C MET A 238 19.80 5.70 -4.18
N VAL A 239 20.51 6.61 -4.86
CA VAL A 239 20.50 6.71 -6.32
C VAL A 239 21.01 5.42 -6.94
N ALA A 240 22.14 4.90 -6.47
CA ALA A 240 22.72 3.64 -6.94
C ALA A 240 21.79 2.43 -6.65
N ARG A 241 21.30 2.31 -5.41
CA ARG A 241 20.41 1.22 -4.99
C ARG A 241 19.07 1.25 -5.73
N GLY A 242 18.52 2.44 -5.93
CA GLY A 242 17.25 2.66 -6.60
C GLY A 242 17.32 2.48 -8.12
N GLY A 243 18.51 2.50 -8.71
CA GLY A 243 18.69 2.59 -10.14
C GLY A 243 18.22 3.94 -10.70
N LEU A 244 18.50 5.04 -9.99
CA LEU A 244 18.11 6.39 -10.36
C LEU A 244 19.23 7.15 -11.10
N GLU A 245 20.32 6.49 -11.48
CA GLU A 245 21.49 7.10 -12.11
C GLU A 245 21.17 7.75 -13.46
N LYS A 246 20.12 7.26 -14.12
CA LYS A 246 19.59 7.85 -15.36
C LYS A 246 19.04 9.28 -15.13
N PHE A 247 18.59 9.57 -13.92
CA PHE A 247 18.09 10.89 -13.50
C PHE A 247 19.19 11.71 -12.79
N PHE A 248 20.00 11.03 -12.00
CA PHE A 248 21.02 11.62 -11.15
C PHE A 248 22.37 10.94 -11.40
N PRO A 249 23.13 11.36 -12.43
CA PRO A 249 24.44 10.79 -12.69
C PRO A 249 25.41 11.03 -11.52
N PRO A 250 26.54 10.32 -11.46
CA PRO A 250 27.58 10.63 -10.49
C PRO A 250 27.95 12.12 -10.51
N ASP A 251 28.10 12.70 -9.32
CA ASP A 251 28.38 14.13 -9.13
C ASP A 251 27.28 15.11 -9.55
N ASP A 252 26.05 14.63 -9.75
CA ASP A 252 24.90 15.45 -10.15
C ASP A 252 24.72 16.71 -9.28
N PRO A 253 24.61 17.92 -9.89
CA PRO A 253 24.46 19.17 -9.16
C PRO A 253 23.16 19.28 -8.35
N TYR A 254 22.09 18.60 -8.76
CA TYR A 254 20.82 18.62 -8.05
C TYR A 254 20.94 17.83 -6.74
N VAL A 255 21.55 16.65 -6.77
CA VAL A 255 21.81 15.84 -5.55
C VAL A 255 22.65 16.62 -4.53
N LYS A 256 23.69 17.34 -5.00
CA LYS A 256 24.52 18.22 -4.14
C LYS A 256 23.68 19.31 -3.47
N GLN A 257 22.82 19.99 -4.24
CA GLN A 257 21.96 21.05 -3.71
C GLN A 257 20.89 20.53 -2.74
N VAL A 258 20.34 19.33 -2.99
CA VAL A 258 19.42 18.67 -2.04
C VAL A 258 20.15 18.39 -0.72
N ALA A 259 21.38 17.89 -0.77
CA ALA A 259 22.17 17.60 0.42
C ALA A 259 22.53 18.86 1.23
N GLU A 260 22.90 19.94 0.55
CA GLU A 260 23.14 21.25 1.18
C GLU A 260 21.88 21.80 1.85
N LYS A 261 20.73 21.71 1.19
CA LYS A 261 19.45 22.13 1.75
C LYS A 261 19.05 21.27 2.95
N ALA A 262 19.25 19.95 2.86
CA ALA A 262 19.01 19.02 3.96
C ALA A 262 19.85 19.38 5.20
N ALA A 263 21.15 19.65 5.02
CA ALA A 263 22.01 20.09 6.13
C ALA A 263 21.51 21.38 6.79
N ALA A 264 20.99 22.34 6.01
CA ALA A 264 20.44 23.59 6.53
C ALA A 264 19.12 23.40 7.31
N LEU A 265 18.31 22.38 7.00
CA LEU A 265 17.03 22.10 7.69
C LEU A 265 17.21 21.69 9.15
N LYS A 266 18.40 21.26 9.55
CA LYS A 266 18.71 20.89 10.94
C LYS A 266 18.60 22.07 11.89
N ASP A 267 19.01 23.24 11.43
CA ASP A 267 19.07 24.47 12.22
C ASP A 267 17.88 25.41 11.92
N ASP A 268 16.92 24.98 11.08
CA ASP A 268 15.73 25.76 10.76
C ASP A 268 14.71 25.69 11.92
N PRO A 269 14.43 26.81 12.62
CA PRO A 269 13.49 26.82 13.73
C PRO A 269 12.04 26.51 13.32
N ASN A 270 11.70 26.61 12.04
CA ASN A 270 10.36 26.31 11.52
C ASN A 270 10.21 24.85 11.07
N ASN A 271 11.31 24.09 11.01
CA ASN A 271 11.28 22.70 10.63
C ASN A 271 11.04 21.81 11.85
N LEU A 272 9.82 21.30 12.01
CA LEU A 272 9.49 20.36 13.10
C LEU A 272 10.12 18.96 12.89
N LEU A 273 10.49 18.63 11.64
CA LEU A 273 11.13 17.39 11.20
C LEU A 273 12.66 17.52 11.26
N ASN A 274 13.21 17.64 12.47
CA ASN A 274 14.58 18.08 12.71
C ASN A 274 15.56 17.02 13.22
N SER A 275 15.13 15.76 13.36
CA SER A 275 16.09 14.67 13.63
C SER A 275 16.89 14.31 12.36
N PRO A 276 18.13 13.80 12.50
CA PRO A 276 18.93 13.37 11.34
C PRO A 276 18.19 12.43 10.39
N ALA A 277 17.48 11.44 10.92
CA ALA A 277 16.68 10.49 10.14
C ALA A 277 15.51 11.15 9.39
N GLN A 278 14.83 12.13 10.01
CA GLN A 278 13.73 12.86 9.37
C GLN A 278 14.24 13.75 8.22
N ILE A 279 15.37 14.42 8.42
CA ILE A 279 15.98 15.28 7.41
C ILE A 279 16.51 14.44 6.24
N ASP A 280 17.12 13.29 6.53
CA ASP A 280 17.53 12.32 5.51
C ASP A 280 16.34 11.82 4.69
N ALA A 281 15.22 11.53 5.37
CA ALA A 281 13.96 11.20 4.70
C ALA A 281 13.43 12.32 3.80
N LEU A 282 13.47 13.58 4.24
CA LEU A 282 13.09 14.74 3.43
C LEU A 282 14.00 14.87 2.20
N ALA A 283 15.31 14.67 2.37
CA ALA A 283 16.28 14.68 1.28
C ALA A 283 15.98 13.59 0.23
N LYS A 284 15.69 12.37 0.70
CA LYS A 284 15.34 11.23 -0.14
C LYS A 284 14.02 11.45 -0.90
N LEU A 285 13.02 12.05 -0.24
CA LEU A 285 11.76 12.46 -0.86
C LEU A 285 11.97 13.50 -1.98
N ALA A 286 12.95 14.41 -1.84
CA ALA A 286 13.26 15.41 -2.85
C ALA A 286 13.81 14.83 -4.17
N LEU A 287 14.28 13.57 -4.20
CA LEU A 287 14.65 12.89 -5.44
C LEU A 287 13.46 12.66 -6.37
N TYR A 288 12.22 12.78 -5.88
CA TYR A 288 11.00 12.65 -6.68
C TYR A 288 10.32 14.02 -6.89
N GLN A 289 9.72 14.22 -8.06
CA GLN A 289 8.83 15.34 -8.35
C GLN A 289 7.45 15.04 -7.77
N PRO A 290 7.01 15.75 -6.72
CA PRO A 290 5.66 15.58 -6.21
C PRO A 290 4.66 16.11 -7.23
N VAL A 291 3.63 15.31 -7.50
CA VAL A 291 2.46 15.65 -8.29
C VAL A 291 1.23 15.31 -7.45
N VAL A 292 0.44 16.29 -7.04
CA VAL A 292 -0.83 16.05 -6.36
C VAL A 292 -1.95 16.06 -7.40
N TYR A 293 -2.73 14.98 -7.43
CA TYR A 293 -3.87 14.78 -8.31
C TYR A 293 -5.16 14.77 -7.48
N CYS A 294 -5.78 15.95 -7.39
CA CYS A 294 -6.91 16.22 -6.51
C CYS A 294 -8.26 15.90 -7.14
N ASP A 295 -9.16 15.35 -6.34
CA ASP A 295 -10.56 15.22 -6.69
C ASP A 295 -11.28 16.56 -6.56
N ASP A 296 -11.89 16.99 -7.66
CA ASP A 296 -12.69 18.20 -7.78
C ASP A 296 -14.11 17.89 -8.29
N SER A 297 -14.56 16.64 -8.14
CA SER A 297 -15.91 16.21 -8.46
C SER A 297 -16.95 16.79 -7.50
N GLY A 298 -18.23 16.64 -7.84
CA GLY A 298 -19.31 17.21 -7.02
C GLY A 298 -19.41 16.63 -5.60
N SER A 299 -18.97 15.39 -5.37
CA SER A 299 -19.03 14.71 -4.07
C SER A 299 -18.17 15.41 -3.01
N MET A 300 -17.05 16.00 -3.41
CA MET A 300 -16.14 16.75 -2.54
C MET A 300 -16.80 17.97 -1.85
N TRP A 301 -17.94 18.44 -2.36
CA TRP A 301 -18.73 19.54 -1.76
C TRP A 301 -20.05 19.08 -1.12
N ASN A 302 -20.49 17.84 -1.37
CA ASN A 302 -21.83 17.36 -1.05
C ASN A 302 -21.83 16.38 0.11
N GLU A 303 -21.24 16.79 1.23
CA GLU A 303 -21.21 15.96 2.42
C GLU A 303 -22.41 16.21 3.32
N ASP A 304 -23.15 15.14 3.63
CA ASP A 304 -24.28 15.14 4.57
C ASP A 304 -23.90 14.28 5.79
N ASN A 305 -23.10 14.85 6.71
CA ASN A 305 -22.55 14.15 7.88
C ASN A 305 -23.50 14.11 9.08
N GLY A 306 -24.82 14.20 8.85
CA GLY A 306 -25.83 14.21 9.90
C GLY A 306 -25.96 15.55 10.63
N PRO A 307 -26.82 15.63 11.68
CA PRO A 307 -27.10 16.88 12.36
C PRO A 307 -25.90 17.38 13.16
N GLY A 308 -25.34 18.53 12.76
CA GLY A 308 -24.25 19.23 13.48
C GLY A 308 -22.96 19.43 12.69
N THR A 309 -22.87 18.92 11.46
CA THR A 309 -21.69 19.01 10.60
C THR A 309 -21.89 19.99 9.43
N ASN A 310 -20.87 20.78 9.12
CA ASN A 310 -20.94 21.75 8.02
C ASN A 310 -20.83 21.05 6.65
N LYS A 311 -21.63 21.48 5.67
CA LYS A 311 -21.47 21.07 4.27
C LYS A 311 -20.10 21.51 3.73
N GLY A 312 -19.32 20.59 3.16
CA GLY A 312 -18.03 20.86 2.49
C GLY A 312 -16.77 20.51 3.29
N ASP A 313 -16.81 19.53 4.20
CA ASP A 313 -15.64 19.14 5.00
C ASP A 313 -14.56 18.45 4.16
N ARG A 314 -14.93 17.59 3.21
CA ARG A 314 -13.96 16.90 2.32
C ARG A 314 -13.09 17.84 1.50
N TRP A 315 -13.67 18.85 0.84
CA TRP A 315 -12.87 19.82 0.07
C TRP A 315 -11.92 20.62 0.96
N ASN A 316 -12.39 21.07 2.14
CA ASN A 316 -11.53 21.79 3.09
C ASN A 316 -10.43 20.88 3.66
N SER A 317 -10.75 19.63 3.95
CA SER A 317 -9.78 18.61 4.37
C SER A 317 -8.75 18.34 3.28
N GLN A 318 -9.16 18.29 2.02
CA GLN A 318 -8.24 18.22 0.88
C GLN A 318 -7.33 19.45 0.83
N ILE A 319 -7.84 20.67 1.03
CA ILE A 319 -7.02 21.88 1.07
C ILE A 319 -5.92 21.75 2.13
N ASP A 320 -6.29 21.43 3.37
CA ASP A 320 -5.34 21.37 4.49
C ASP A 320 -4.30 20.27 4.29
N LEU A 321 -4.72 19.11 3.81
CA LEU A 321 -3.84 18.00 3.52
C LEU A 321 -2.85 18.33 2.39
N VAL A 322 -3.34 18.83 1.26
CA VAL A 322 -2.52 19.11 0.07
C VAL A 322 -1.52 20.23 0.33
N LYS A 323 -1.93 21.25 1.08
CA LYS A 323 -1.06 22.31 1.59
C LYS A 323 0.10 21.71 2.39
N LYS A 324 -0.21 20.82 3.34
CA LYS A 324 0.81 20.22 4.23
C LYS A 324 1.72 19.23 3.51
N MET A 325 1.18 18.44 2.59
CA MET A 325 1.97 17.56 1.72
C MET A 325 2.93 18.36 0.85
N THR A 326 2.48 19.50 0.31
CA THR A 326 3.33 20.40 -0.50
C THR A 326 4.47 20.98 0.32
N ASP A 327 4.20 21.50 1.51
CA ASP A 327 5.24 21.96 2.44
C ASP A 327 6.29 20.88 2.68
N ILE A 328 5.88 19.70 3.17
CA ILE A 328 6.79 18.59 3.51
C ILE A 328 7.60 18.11 2.31
N THR A 329 6.95 17.84 1.16
CA THR A 329 7.62 17.30 -0.04
C THR A 329 8.63 18.27 -0.66
N THR A 330 8.55 19.56 -0.37
CA THR A 330 9.38 20.59 -1.00
C THR A 330 10.47 21.15 -0.08
N ARG A 331 10.50 20.78 1.21
CA ARG A 331 11.49 21.31 2.18
C ARG A 331 12.94 21.10 1.74
N ALA A 332 13.29 19.90 1.26
CA ALA A 332 14.65 19.61 0.78
C ALA A 332 14.86 19.83 -0.73
N VAL A 333 13.84 20.32 -1.47
CA VAL A 333 13.93 20.57 -2.92
C VAL A 333 14.59 21.93 -3.19
N PRO A 334 15.68 22.02 -3.98
CA PRO A 334 16.32 23.30 -4.32
C PRO A 334 15.52 24.12 -5.35
N ASN A 335 15.84 25.42 -5.47
CA ASN A 335 15.42 26.33 -6.55
C ASN A 335 13.92 26.43 -6.87
N LYS A 336 13.04 26.31 -5.87
CA LYS A 336 11.58 26.32 -6.06
C LYS A 336 11.07 25.18 -6.98
N GLY A 337 11.70 24.00 -6.93
CA GLY A 337 11.25 22.84 -7.70
C GLY A 337 9.81 22.38 -7.39
N GLY A 338 9.22 22.83 -6.28
CA GLY A 338 7.78 22.84 -5.98
C GLY A 338 6.98 21.57 -6.24
N CYS A 339 5.66 21.70 -6.17
CA CYS A 339 4.69 20.64 -6.43
C CYS A 339 3.95 20.89 -7.74
N HIS A 340 3.59 19.83 -8.46
CA HIS A 340 2.66 19.91 -9.58
C HIS A 340 1.25 19.67 -9.05
N LEU A 341 0.31 20.55 -9.38
CA LEU A 341 -1.08 20.41 -8.98
C LEU A 341 -1.92 20.09 -10.21
N ARG A 342 -2.70 19.01 -10.13
CA ARG A 342 -3.64 18.57 -11.16
C ARG A 342 -4.97 18.24 -10.51
N PHE A 343 -6.04 18.32 -11.29
CA PHE A 343 -7.38 17.99 -10.86
C PHE A 343 -7.98 16.90 -11.75
N ILE A 344 -8.90 16.11 -11.20
CA ILE A 344 -9.60 15.09 -11.96
C ILE A 344 -10.36 15.74 -13.13
N ASN A 345 -11.18 16.76 -12.89
CA ASN A 345 -12.04 17.35 -13.93
C ASN A 345 -11.41 18.55 -14.63
N ARG A 346 -10.82 19.51 -13.90
CA ARG A 346 -10.20 20.69 -14.52
C ARG A 346 -8.78 20.40 -15.01
N ASP A 347 -8.55 20.69 -16.28
CA ASP A 347 -7.22 20.60 -16.88
C ASP A 347 -6.41 21.86 -16.54
N THR A 348 -5.31 21.71 -15.81
CA THR A 348 -4.43 22.80 -15.36
C THR A 348 -2.96 22.49 -15.65
N PRO A 349 -2.56 22.39 -16.93
CA PRO A 349 -1.21 22.01 -17.32
C PRO A 349 -0.12 22.99 -16.86
N GLU A 350 -0.50 24.24 -16.57
CA GLU A 350 0.37 25.32 -16.12
C GLU A 350 0.76 25.23 -14.64
N ASN A 351 0.03 24.46 -13.84
CA ASN A 351 0.22 24.36 -12.39
C ASN A 351 1.43 23.49 -12.02
N ASN A 352 2.63 23.99 -12.28
CA ASN A 352 3.89 23.31 -12.06
C ASN A 352 4.78 24.08 -11.08
N HIS A 353 5.62 23.35 -10.34
CA HIS A 353 6.61 23.90 -9.41
C HIS A 353 6.02 24.91 -8.39
N LEU A 354 4.80 24.65 -7.92
CA LEU A 354 4.08 25.52 -6.99
C LEU A 354 4.58 25.32 -5.56
N ASP A 355 4.64 26.39 -4.79
CA ASP A 355 4.86 26.34 -3.34
C ASP A 355 3.53 26.22 -2.58
N GLU A 356 3.65 25.99 -1.27
CA GLU A 356 2.51 25.80 -0.37
C GLU A 356 1.53 27.00 -0.40
N PRO A 357 1.96 28.27 -0.26
CA PRO A 357 1.04 29.40 -0.30
C PRO A 357 0.31 29.55 -1.64
N THR A 358 0.99 29.27 -2.75
CA THR A 358 0.36 29.34 -4.07
C THR A 358 -0.69 28.25 -4.25
N ILE A 359 -0.42 27.03 -3.78
CA ILE A 359 -1.39 25.92 -3.81
C ILE A 359 -2.60 26.25 -2.92
N GLU A 360 -2.39 26.76 -1.71
CA GLU A 360 -3.47 27.18 -0.84
C GLU A 360 -4.35 28.24 -1.52
N GLN A 361 -3.73 29.23 -2.16
CA GLN A 361 -4.47 30.25 -2.91
C GLN A 361 -5.27 29.67 -4.07
N ILE A 362 -4.71 28.74 -4.85
CA ILE A 362 -5.41 28.09 -5.97
C ILE A 362 -6.63 27.31 -5.47
N LEU A 363 -6.47 26.50 -4.43
CA LEU A 363 -7.53 25.65 -3.92
C LEU A 363 -8.65 26.46 -3.24
N ASN A 364 -8.30 27.50 -2.47
CA ASN A 364 -9.30 28.38 -1.86
C ASN A 364 -10.11 29.18 -2.89
N ASN A 365 -9.50 29.51 -4.04
CA ASN A 365 -10.17 30.24 -5.12
C ASN A 365 -10.76 29.31 -6.21
N TYR A 366 -10.78 28.00 -5.98
CA TYR A 366 -11.15 27.02 -7.01
C TYR A 366 -12.59 27.16 -7.50
N GLY A 367 -13.50 27.56 -6.59
CA GLY A 367 -14.95 27.51 -6.78
C GLY A 367 -15.51 26.11 -6.51
N ARG A 368 -16.84 25.95 -6.55
CA ARG A 368 -17.48 24.65 -6.34
C ARG A 368 -17.22 23.73 -7.54
N GLY A 369 -16.61 22.58 -7.30
CA GLY A 369 -16.47 21.52 -8.29
C GLY A 369 -17.83 20.91 -8.65
N THR A 370 -17.96 20.54 -9.91
CA THR A 370 -19.13 19.83 -10.45
C THR A 370 -18.64 18.78 -11.42
N GLY A 371 -19.37 17.67 -11.49
CA GLY A 371 -19.04 16.60 -12.42
C GLY A 371 -18.78 15.27 -11.72
N TRP A 372 -18.51 14.30 -12.57
CA TRP A 372 -18.22 12.92 -12.25
C TRP A 372 -16.75 12.75 -11.84
N THR A 373 -16.34 11.52 -11.61
CA THR A 373 -15.02 11.17 -11.09
C THR A 373 -14.32 10.19 -12.05
N PRO A 374 -13.99 10.59 -13.29
CA PRO A 374 -13.29 9.74 -14.26
C PRO A 374 -11.77 9.69 -13.94
N ILE A 375 -11.44 9.12 -12.78
CA ILE A 375 -10.10 9.15 -12.14
C ILE A 375 -9.00 8.74 -13.12
N GLY A 376 -9.17 7.61 -13.81
CA GLY A 376 -8.20 7.01 -14.72
C GLY A 376 -8.13 7.69 -16.08
N THR A 377 -9.28 8.00 -16.68
CA THR A 377 -9.34 8.71 -17.96
C THR A 377 -8.63 10.05 -17.86
N ASN A 378 -8.84 10.77 -16.75
CA ASN A 378 -8.20 12.06 -16.55
C ASN A 378 -6.82 11.96 -15.88
N LEU A 379 -6.47 10.86 -15.21
CA LEU A 379 -5.07 10.58 -14.83
C LEU A 379 -4.22 10.53 -16.10
N ARG A 380 -4.70 9.81 -17.12
CA ARG A 380 -4.06 9.76 -18.43
C ARG A 380 -3.86 11.16 -18.99
N LYS A 381 -4.94 11.93 -19.13
CA LYS A 381 -4.94 13.21 -19.84
C LYS A 381 -4.21 14.32 -19.09
N HIS A 382 -4.45 14.48 -17.79
CA HIS A 382 -3.99 15.63 -17.00
C HIS A 382 -2.64 15.38 -16.33
N VAL A 383 -2.23 14.12 -16.17
CA VAL A 383 -0.94 13.76 -15.53
C VAL A 383 -0.03 13.07 -16.54
N LEU A 384 -0.39 11.88 -17.02
CA LEU A 384 0.56 11.00 -17.74
C LEU A 384 0.93 11.57 -19.12
N ASP A 385 -0.04 12.03 -19.92
CA ASP A 385 0.24 12.65 -21.22
C ASP A 385 1.13 13.88 -21.07
N GLN A 386 0.86 14.72 -20.07
CA GLN A 386 1.53 16.01 -19.90
C GLN A 386 2.93 15.90 -19.28
N LEU A 387 3.13 14.97 -18.35
CA LEU A 387 4.33 14.91 -17.50
C LEU A 387 5.20 13.68 -17.77
N VAL A 388 4.72 12.70 -18.54
CA VAL A 388 5.45 11.45 -18.80
C VAL A 388 5.52 11.17 -20.29
N TYR A 389 4.37 10.94 -20.94
CA TYR A 389 4.34 10.46 -22.32
C TYR A 389 4.83 11.50 -23.31
N LYS A 390 4.59 12.79 -23.08
CA LYS A 390 5.21 13.85 -23.87
C LYS A 390 6.73 13.69 -23.94
N ASP A 391 7.40 13.49 -22.80
CA ASP A 391 8.86 13.33 -22.79
C ASP A 391 9.30 12.01 -23.45
N LEU A 392 8.56 10.91 -23.23
CA LEU A 392 8.85 9.62 -23.86
C LEU A 392 8.68 9.64 -25.40
N ASP A 393 7.70 10.39 -25.88
CA ASP A 393 7.36 10.52 -27.31
C ASP A 393 8.33 11.46 -28.02
N ASP A 394 8.68 12.59 -27.40
CA ASP A 394 9.67 13.55 -27.90
C ASP A 394 11.10 13.00 -27.80
N GLY A 395 11.31 11.90 -27.07
CA GLY A 395 12.62 11.29 -26.84
C GLY A 395 13.48 12.10 -25.87
N THR A 396 12.87 12.98 -25.08
CA THR A 396 13.53 13.76 -24.03
C THR A 396 13.66 12.93 -22.75
N LEU A 397 14.68 13.24 -21.95
CA LEU A 397 14.88 12.60 -20.66
C LEU A 397 13.86 13.12 -19.65
N ILE A 398 13.12 12.22 -19.00
CA ILE A 398 12.34 12.55 -17.81
C ILE A 398 13.35 13.05 -16.77
N LYS A 399 13.25 14.32 -16.37
CA LYS A 399 14.31 14.99 -15.58
C LYS A 399 14.40 14.51 -14.14
N ARG A 400 13.28 14.12 -13.55
CA ARG A 400 13.14 13.68 -12.16
C ARG A 400 12.01 12.65 -12.11
N PRO A 401 12.19 11.50 -11.44
CA PRO A 401 11.10 10.52 -11.31
C PRO A 401 9.90 11.16 -10.58
N LEU A 402 8.69 10.67 -10.83
CA LEU A 402 7.45 11.29 -10.37
C LEU A 402 6.87 10.53 -9.19
N LEU A 403 6.35 11.28 -8.21
CA LEU A 403 5.48 10.76 -7.16
C LEU A 403 4.08 11.38 -7.34
N VAL A 404 3.18 10.61 -7.96
CA VAL A 404 1.80 11.00 -8.25
C VAL A 404 0.90 10.61 -7.08
N MET A 405 0.38 11.59 -6.36
CA MET A 405 -0.43 11.42 -5.16
C MET A 405 -1.88 11.74 -5.48
N CYS A 406 -2.67 10.71 -5.74
CA CYS A 406 -4.10 10.82 -5.97
C CYS A 406 -4.86 10.90 -4.65
N ILE A 407 -5.77 11.87 -4.56
CA ILE A 407 -6.64 12.07 -3.40
C ILE A 407 -8.07 12.11 -3.92
N THR A 408 -8.93 11.25 -3.42
CA THR A 408 -10.33 11.13 -3.86
C THR A 408 -11.23 10.63 -2.73
N ASP A 409 -12.50 11.06 -2.72
CA ASP A 409 -13.51 10.58 -1.77
C ASP A 409 -14.35 9.40 -2.30
N GLY A 410 -14.14 9.02 -3.56
CA GLY A 410 -15.06 8.16 -4.27
C GLY A 410 -14.41 7.04 -5.07
N PHE A 411 -15.13 6.62 -6.10
CA PHE A 411 -14.76 5.58 -7.05
C PHE A 411 -15.01 6.07 -8.48
N PRO A 412 -14.45 5.38 -9.49
CA PRO A 412 -14.56 5.82 -10.88
C PRO A 412 -16.01 5.91 -11.38
N THR A 413 -16.34 7.05 -11.98
CA THR A 413 -17.61 7.28 -12.69
C THR A 413 -17.31 7.97 -14.02
N GLN A 414 -18.10 7.68 -15.07
CA GLN A 414 -17.89 8.15 -16.44
C GLN A 414 -16.52 7.84 -17.07
N GLU A 415 -15.85 6.78 -16.64
CA GLU A 415 -14.61 6.33 -17.27
C GLU A 415 -14.81 5.96 -18.74
N ARG A 416 -13.87 6.38 -19.59
CA ARG A 416 -13.88 6.07 -21.03
C ARG A 416 -12.95 4.90 -21.33
N ALA A 417 -13.28 4.16 -22.38
CA ALA A 417 -12.42 3.06 -22.86
C ALA A 417 -11.02 3.57 -23.24
N MET A 418 -9.99 2.73 -23.04
CA MET A 418 -8.63 3.03 -23.46
C MET A 418 -8.52 3.35 -24.94
N ASP A 419 -7.55 4.18 -25.32
CA ASP A 419 -7.29 4.49 -26.72
C ASP A 419 -7.07 3.21 -27.53
N GLY A 420 -7.76 3.09 -28.66
CA GLY A 420 -7.72 1.89 -29.50
C GLY A 420 -8.55 0.71 -29.00
N VAL A 421 -9.26 0.84 -27.87
CA VAL A 421 -10.19 -0.17 -27.36
C VAL A 421 -11.62 0.24 -27.72
N THR A 422 -12.35 -0.68 -28.36
CA THR A 422 -13.78 -0.48 -28.64
C THR A 422 -14.56 -0.43 -27.32
N PRO A 423 -15.33 0.64 -27.04
CA PRO A 423 -16.05 0.77 -25.78
C PRO A 423 -17.15 -0.29 -25.66
N GLY A 424 -17.25 -0.89 -24.47
CA GLY A 424 -18.37 -1.77 -24.10
C GLY A 424 -19.63 -0.97 -23.73
N PRO A 425 -20.73 -1.66 -23.37
CA PRO A 425 -21.88 -1.00 -22.78
C PRO A 425 -21.49 -0.30 -21.47
N GLU A 426 -22.07 0.88 -21.23
CA GLU A 426 -21.83 1.63 -20.01
C GLU A 426 -22.48 0.94 -18.80
N ASP A 427 -21.79 0.93 -17.65
CA ASP A 427 -22.34 0.47 -16.37
C ASP A 427 -23.30 1.49 -15.73
N ALA A 428 -23.80 1.21 -14.53
CA ALA A 428 -24.71 2.10 -13.81
C ALA A 428 -24.08 3.48 -13.48
N ASN A 429 -22.75 3.55 -13.44
CA ASN A 429 -21.94 4.72 -13.19
C ASN A 429 -21.46 5.39 -14.48
N GLN A 430 -22.03 4.99 -15.62
CA GLN A 430 -21.71 5.45 -16.97
C GLN A 430 -20.26 5.18 -17.39
N ASN A 431 -19.61 4.20 -16.76
CA ASN A 431 -18.27 3.77 -17.14
C ASN A 431 -18.33 2.84 -18.35
N GLN A 432 -17.54 3.17 -19.36
CA GLN A 432 -17.16 2.24 -20.43
C GLN A 432 -15.99 1.34 -20.00
N ASP A 433 -15.21 1.78 -19.02
CA ASP A 433 -14.08 1.05 -18.44
C ASP A 433 -13.84 1.43 -16.97
N ALA A 434 -14.61 0.86 -16.03
CA ALA A 434 -14.45 1.16 -14.60
C ALA A 434 -13.04 0.83 -14.04
N ASP A 435 -12.25 0.05 -14.76
CA ASP A 435 -10.89 -0.34 -14.39
C ASP A 435 -9.80 0.58 -14.98
N ARG A 436 -10.21 1.71 -15.57
CA ARG A 436 -9.32 2.58 -16.35
C ARG A 436 -8.09 3.06 -15.56
N PHE A 437 -8.26 3.46 -14.30
CA PHE A 437 -7.17 3.96 -13.46
C PHE A 437 -6.03 2.93 -13.32
N ARG A 438 -6.39 1.70 -12.98
CA ARG A 438 -5.45 0.58 -12.83
C ARG A 438 -4.73 0.27 -14.15
N LYS A 439 -5.47 0.25 -15.25
CA LYS A 439 -4.92 0.00 -16.59
C LYS A 439 -3.94 1.10 -17.02
N GLU A 440 -4.19 2.36 -16.68
CA GLU A 440 -3.26 3.45 -17.00
C GLU A 440 -1.95 3.35 -16.21
N ILE A 441 -1.99 2.91 -14.95
CA ILE A 441 -0.77 2.63 -14.17
C ILE A 441 0.06 1.52 -14.84
N ARG A 442 -0.58 0.39 -15.20
CA ARG A 442 0.09 -0.71 -15.93
C ARG A 442 0.68 -0.24 -17.27
N LYS A 443 -0.11 0.51 -18.04
CA LYS A 443 0.32 1.05 -19.34
C LYS A 443 1.50 2.01 -19.19
N CYS A 444 1.50 2.85 -18.17
CA CYS A 444 2.62 3.73 -17.85
C CYS A 444 3.90 2.91 -17.60
N GLY A 445 3.84 1.89 -16.74
CA GLY A 445 4.96 0.98 -16.48
C GLY A 445 5.50 0.33 -17.76
N GLN A 446 4.61 -0.21 -18.60
CA GLN A 446 4.99 -0.83 -19.88
C GLN A 446 5.66 0.14 -20.85
N LEU A 447 5.16 1.38 -20.94
CA LEU A 447 5.74 2.41 -21.81
C LEU A 447 7.11 2.88 -21.31
N LEU A 448 7.29 2.98 -19.98
CA LEU A 448 8.57 3.27 -19.36
C LEU A 448 9.60 2.19 -19.68
N GLU A 449 9.26 0.91 -19.46
CA GLU A 449 10.14 -0.22 -19.77
C GLU A 449 10.52 -0.27 -21.26
N ALA A 450 9.56 -0.03 -22.15
CA ALA A 450 9.81 0.03 -23.60
C ALA A 450 10.81 1.15 -23.99
N LYS A 451 11.01 2.13 -23.13
CA LYS A 451 11.94 3.26 -23.29
C LYS A 451 13.16 3.16 -22.34
N ASP A 452 13.43 1.96 -21.82
CA ASP A 452 14.57 1.67 -20.94
C ASP A 452 14.54 2.47 -19.62
N TYR A 453 13.34 2.69 -19.09
CA TYR A 453 13.13 3.19 -17.72
C TYR A 453 12.56 2.08 -16.85
N LYS A 454 12.87 2.13 -15.55
CA LYS A 454 12.20 1.28 -14.56
C LYS A 454 10.75 1.72 -14.38
N MET A 455 9.84 0.79 -14.09
CA MET A 455 8.42 1.13 -13.82
C MET A 455 8.28 2.13 -12.67
N GLU A 456 9.15 2.05 -11.67
CA GLU A 456 9.21 2.91 -10.49
C GLU A 456 9.65 4.35 -10.79
N THR A 457 9.97 4.67 -12.04
CA THR A 457 10.15 6.06 -12.49
C THR A 457 8.93 6.91 -12.20
N VAL A 458 7.72 6.31 -12.25
CA VAL A 458 6.48 6.95 -11.85
C VAL A 458 5.84 6.11 -10.75
N ARG A 459 5.90 6.62 -9.52
CA ARG A 459 5.23 6.02 -8.36
C ARG A 459 3.90 6.71 -8.13
N PHE A 460 2.91 5.92 -7.73
CA PHE A 460 1.58 6.37 -7.43
C PHE A 460 1.28 6.15 -5.95
N SER A 461 0.58 7.08 -5.34
CA SER A 461 -0.20 6.83 -4.15
C SER A 461 -1.66 7.18 -4.41
N ILE A 462 -2.58 6.46 -3.77
CA ILE A 462 -3.99 6.82 -3.76
C ILE A 462 -4.52 6.83 -2.33
N SER A 463 -5.21 7.91 -1.98
CA SER A 463 -5.71 8.14 -0.62
C SER A 463 -7.18 8.50 -0.62
N ARG A 464 -7.92 7.93 0.34
CA ARG A 464 -9.36 8.17 0.52
C ARG A 464 -9.60 9.37 1.44
N LEU A 465 -10.53 10.24 1.06
CA LEU A 465 -11.08 11.29 1.93
C LEU A 465 -12.53 11.04 2.29
N GLY A 466 -12.92 11.39 3.51
CA GLY A 466 -14.28 11.29 4.01
C GLY A 466 -14.82 9.85 4.09
N ASN A 467 -16.00 9.73 4.69
CA ASN A 467 -16.68 8.44 4.84
C ASN A 467 -17.83 8.31 3.84
N ILE A 468 -17.88 7.18 3.13
CA ILE A 468 -18.99 6.85 2.22
C ILE A 468 -20.09 6.20 3.05
N THR A 469 -21.16 6.95 3.29
CA THR A 469 -22.29 6.54 4.13
C THR A 469 -23.39 5.82 3.35
N ASP A 470 -23.53 6.10 2.05
CA ASP A 470 -24.43 5.38 1.16
C ASP A 470 -23.91 3.97 0.88
N TRP A 471 -24.79 2.98 0.96
CA TRP A 471 -24.41 1.58 0.89
C TRP A 471 -24.14 1.08 -0.54
N GLU A 472 -24.77 1.68 -1.56
CA GLU A 472 -24.53 1.36 -2.97
C GLU A 472 -23.17 1.92 -3.38
N ASP A 473 -22.94 3.20 -3.06
CA ASP A 473 -21.67 3.88 -3.31
C ASP A 473 -20.52 3.19 -2.56
N LYS A 474 -20.77 2.72 -1.33
CA LYS A 474 -19.77 1.97 -0.57
C LYS A 474 -19.40 0.65 -1.25
N ALA A 475 -20.36 -0.06 -1.83
CA ALA A 475 -20.08 -1.31 -2.54
C ALA A 475 -19.24 -1.08 -3.81
N GLU A 476 -19.51 -0.01 -4.55
CA GLU A 476 -18.70 0.36 -5.72
C GLU A 476 -17.30 0.84 -5.35
N ALA A 477 -17.17 1.64 -4.28
CA ALA A 477 -15.87 1.95 -3.69
C ALA A 477 -15.14 0.68 -3.27
N ASP A 478 -15.75 -0.21 -2.50
CA ASP A 478 -15.06 -1.43 -2.05
C ASP A 478 -14.57 -2.28 -3.24
N LYS A 479 -15.34 -2.37 -4.34
CA LYS A 479 -14.89 -3.02 -5.59
C LYS A 479 -13.67 -2.33 -6.21
N PHE A 480 -13.70 -1.00 -6.34
CA PHE A 480 -12.59 -0.24 -6.90
C PHE A 480 -11.31 -0.45 -6.08
N TRP A 481 -11.39 -0.25 -4.76
CA TRP A 481 -10.26 -0.36 -3.86
C TRP A 481 -9.74 -1.81 -3.75
N ASP A 482 -10.62 -2.82 -3.74
CA ASP A 482 -10.19 -4.24 -3.80
C ASP A 482 -9.56 -4.60 -5.16
N GLY A 483 -10.01 -3.98 -6.25
CA GLY A 483 -9.41 -4.12 -7.58
C GLY A 483 -7.97 -3.62 -7.63
N LEU A 484 -7.66 -2.54 -6.93
CA LEU A 484 -6.28 -2.03 -6.80
C LEU A 484 -5.42 -2.95 -5.92
N ARG A 485 -5.95 -3.39 -4.76
CA ARG A 485 -5.21 -4.27 -3.84
C ARG A 485 -4.85 -5.62 -4.45
N SER A 486 -5.73 -6.15 -5.30
CA SER A 486 -5.57 -7.49 -5.89
C SER A 486 -4.66 -7.54 -7.11
N ASP A 487 -4.22 -6.40 -7.63
CA ASP A 487 -3.43 -6.33 -8.87
C ASP A 487 -1.93 -6.28 -8.61
N ASP A 488 -1.27 -7.38 -8.92
CA ASP A 488 0.15 -7.55 -8.67
C ASP A 488 1.06 -6.83 -9.65
N GLN A 489 0.55 -6.48 -10.83
CA GLN A 489 1.31 -5.76 -11.84
C GLN A 489 1.58 -4.30 -11.43
N ILE A 490 0.87 -3.80 -10.43
CA ILE A 490 1.01 -2.41 -9.98
C ILE A 490 1.41 -2.29 -8.50
N GLN A 491 1.50 -3.38 -7.75
CA GLN A 491 1.83 -3.35 -6.31
C GLN A 491 3.20 -2.73 -6.01
N ASP A 492 4.15 -2.82 -6.95
CA ASP A 492 5.49 -2.25 -6.78
C ASP A 492 5.53 -0.72 -7.02
N VAL A 493 4.50 -0.17 -7.67
CA VAL A 493 4.42 1.24 -8.08
C VAL A 493 3.21 1.99 -7.51
N LEU A 494 2.15 1.32 -7.06
CA LEU A 494 0.98 1.91 -6.43
C LEU A 494 0.95 1.59 -4.94
N TYR A 495 1.00 2.63 -4.13
CA TYR A 495 0.74 2.57 -2.70
C TYR A 495 -0.67 3.04 -2.36
N MET A 496 -1.37 2.30 -1.52
CA MET A 496 -2.71 2.66 -1.06
C MET A 496 -2.64 3.05 0.41
N THR A 497 -3.21 4.19 0.80
CA THR A 497 -3.40 4.47 2.23
C THR A 497 -4.55 3.61 2.76
N GLU A 498 -4.32 2.88 3.84
CA GLU A 498 -5.34 1.96 4.40
C GLU A 498 -6.57 2.65 5.01
N ASP A 499 -6.50 3.95 5.30
CA ASP A 499 -7.49 4.67 6.10
C ASP A 499 -8.01 5.94 5.43
N ILE A 500 -9.13 6.44 5.95
CA ILE A 500 -9.68 7.76 5.66
C ILE A 500 -8.67 8.81 6.14
N LEU A 501 -8.03 9.49 5.19
CA LEU A 501 -6.80 10.23 5.43
C LEU A 501 -7.02 11.48 6.28
N ASP A 502 -8.17 12.13 6.10
CA ASP A 502 -8.64 13.29 6.85
C ASP A 502 -9.05 12.96 8.29
N GLU A 503 -9.69 11.82 8.56
CA GLU A 503 -9.98 11.39 9.93
C GLU A 503 -8.68 11.25 10.73
N LYS A 504 -7.66 10.61 10.14
CA LYS A 504 -6.34 10.49 10.77
C LYS A 504 -5.64 11.83 10.96
N TYR A 505 -5.75 12.72 9.98
CA TYR A 505 -5.22 14.07 10.06
C TYR A 505 -5.83 14.83 11.24
N GLN A 506 -7.16 14.81 11.37
CA GLN A 506 -7.91 15.47 12.44
C GLN A 506 -7.63 14.88 13.83
N MET A 507 -7.31 13.58 13.94
CA MET A 507 -6.96 12.94 15.21
C MET A 507 -5.61 13.39 15.79
N LYS A 508 -4.72 14.01 15.00
CA LYS A 508 -3.41 14.47 15.47
C LYS A 508 -3.52 15.84 16.14
N LYS A 509 -3.37 15.85 17.47
CA LYS A 509 -3.43 17.07 18.28
C LYS A 509 -2.12 17.88 18.28
N ASP A 510 -0.99 17.22 17.99
CA ASP A 510 0.34 17.84 17.96
C ASP A 510 0.84 17.97 16.52
N GLN A 511 1.36 19.15 16.16
CA GLN A 511 1.80 19.46 14.80
C GLN A 511 3.04 18.66 14.38
N LYS A 512 3.94 18.34 15.33
CA LYS A 512 5.13 17.54 15.03
C LYS A 512 4.73 16.09 14.76
N ASP A 513 3.84 15.52 15.57
CA ASP A 513 3.33 14.16 15.35
C ASP A 513 2.58 14.04 14.02
N LEU A 514 1.85 15.08 13.61
CA LEU A 514 1.20 15.16 12.32
C LEU A 514 2.21 15.14 11.16
N GLU A 515 3.25 15.97 11.23
CA GLU A 515 4.28 16.02 10.19
C GLU A 515 5.06 14.71 10.07
N ILE A 516 5.35 14.05 11.19
CA ILE A 516 6.01 12.74 11.20
C ILE A 516 5.15 11.69 10.48
N TRP A 517 3.85 11.67 10.79
CA TRP A 517 2.92 10.74 10.14
C TRP A 517 2.78 11.02 8.64
N LEU A 518 2.66 12.29 8.24
CA LEU A 518 2.60 12.68 6.83
C LEU A 518 3.89 12.33 6.09
N LEU A 519 5.06 12.63 6.65
CA LEU A 519 6.35 12.25 6.07
C LEU A 519 6.43 10.74 5.84
N THR A 520 6.00 9.95 6.83
CA THR A 520 5.97 8.48 6.72
C THR A 520 5.03 8.02 5.60
N THR A 521 3.86 8.66 5.48
CA THR A 521 2.86 8.35 4.45
C THR A 521 3.38 8.69 3.04
N LEU A 522 4.07 9.82 2.90
CA LEU A 522 4.69 10.27 1.65
C LEU A 522 5.87 9.40 1.22
N LEU A 523 6.58 8.81 2.18
CA LEU A 523 7.70 7.88 1.92
C LEU A 523 7.25 6.46 1.61
N ALA A 524 6.03 6.09 1.98
CA ALA A 524 5.54 4.73 1.83
C ALA A 524 5.59 4.18 0.39
N PRO A 525 5.25 4.97 -0.66
CA PRO A 525 5.39 4.54 -2.06
C PRO A 525 6.85 4.27 -2.47
N MET A 526 7.83 4.80 -1.74
CA MET A 526 9.25 4.66 -2.01
C MET A 526 9.92 3.60 -1.13
N GLN A 527 9.14 2.80 -0.38
CA GLN A 527 9.70 1.83 0.58
C GLN A 527 10.69 0.86 -0.05
N SER A 528 10.50 0.42 -1.30
CA SER A 528 11.49 -0.47 -1.94
C SER A 528 12.87 0.18 -2.04
N LEU A 529 12.97 1.50 -2.26
CA LEU A 529 14.26 2.21 -2.36
C LEU A 529 14.98 2.36 -1.03
N LEU A 530 14.26 2.29 0.08
CA LEU A 530 14.79 2.53 1.42
C LEU A 530 15.35 1.25 2.06
N ASN A 531 15.13 0.10 1.42
CA ASN A 531 15.03 -1.18 2.10
C ASN A 531 15.58 -2.33 1.27
N PHE A 532 16.90 -2.39 1.10
CA PHE A 532 17.59 -3.58 0.61
C PHE A 532 18.88 -3.85 1.38
#